data_AF-A0AAU7G9E7-F1
#
_entry.id   AF-A0AAU7G9E7-F1
#
_cell.length_a   1.000
_cell.length_b   1.000
_cell.length_c   1.000
_cell.angle_alpha   90.00
_cell.angle_beta   90.00
_cell.angle_gamma   90.00
#
_symmetry.space_group_name_H-M   'P 1'
#
loop_
_entity.id
_entity.type
_entity.pdbx_description
1 polymer ?
#
loop_
_entity_poly.entity_id
_entity_poly.type
_entity_poly.pdbx_seq_one_letter_code
_entity_poly.pdbx_strand_id
1 'polypeptide(L)' 'MQIDASITPAISALWLTVAILAGGYARTRNRSAWWWFLLTLFLGPIAAFLLVTWPPREPAMTRPGAGSTADAD' A
#
# COMPACT_ATOMS: atom_id res chain seq x y z
N MET A 1 -34.99 -0.35 -11.37
CA MET A 1 -33.82 -1.25 -11.38
C MET A 1 -33.78 -1.94 -10.04
N GLN A 2 -34.12 -3.23 -10.00
CA GLN A 2 -34.04 -4.04 -8.79
C GLN A 2 -32.60 -4.52 -8.69
N ILE A 3 -31.85 -4.02 -7.70
CA ILE A 3 -30.51 -4.58 -7.43
C ILE A 3 -30.76 -5.93 -6.78
N ASP A 4 -30.53 -7.00 -7.51
CA ASP A 4 -30.68 -8.35 -6.99
C ASP A 4 -29.72 -8.55 -5.81
N ALA A 5 -30.28 -8.78 -4.63
CA ALA A 5 -29.49 -8.96 -3.41
C ALA A 5 -28.55 -10.19 -3.48
N SER A 6 -28.72 -11.05 -4.49
CA SER A 6 -27.88 -12.21 -4.76
C SER A 6 -26.45 -11.86 -5.19
N ILE A 7 -26.22 -10.70 -5.82
CA ILE A 7 -24.88 -10.30 -6.28
C ILE A 7 -24.11 -9.48 -5.24
N THR A 8 -24.79 -8.90 -4.26
CA THR A 8 -24.19 -8.15 -3.15
C THR A 8 -23.07 -8.92 -2.43
N PRO A 9 -23.24 -10.19 -2.01
CA PRO A 9 -22.16 -10.93 -1.34
C PRO A 9 -20.95 -11.20 -2.25
N ALA A 10 -21.18 -11.41 -3.55
CA ALA A 10 -20.10 -11.62 -4.52
C ALA A 10 -19.25 -10.35 -4.69
N ILE A 11 -19.90 -9.18 -4.75
CA ILE A 11 -19.21 -7.87 -4.81
C ILE A 11 -18.38 -7.65 -3.53
N SER A 12 -18.94 -7.92 -2.36
CA SER A 12 -18.23 -7.80 -1.07
C SER A 12 -17.01 -8.72 -1.00
N ALA A 13 -17.12 -9.97 -1.46
CA ALA A 13 -16.01 -10.93 -1.48
C ALA A 13 -14.90 -10.52 -2.46
N LEU A 14 -15.27 -10.04 -3.65
CA LEU A 14 -14.34 -9.48 -4.63
C LEU A 14 -13.60 -8.27 -4.05
N TRP A 15 -14.34 -7.36 -3.41
CA TRP A 15 -13.78 -6.17 -2.79
C TRP A 15 -12.81 -6.50 -1.65
N LEU A 16 -13.21 -7.43 -0.77
CA LEU A 16 -12.35 -7.93 0.31
C LEU A 16 -11.06 -8.54 -0.24
N THR A 17 -11.16 -9.33 -1.31
CA THR A 17 -10.01 -9.94 -1.99
C THR A 17 -9.06 -8.87 -2.53
N VAL A 18 -9.58 -7.82 -3.18
CA VAL A 18 -8.79 -6.70 -3.68
C VAL A 18 -8.09 -5.96 -2.52
N ALA A 19 -8.79 -5.72 -1.41
CA ALA A 19 -8.22 -5.07 -0.23
C ALA A 19 -7.05 -5.89 0.36
N ILE A 20 -7.21 -7.21 0.46
CA ILE A 20 -6.15 -8.12 0.95
C ILE A 20 -4.96 -8.12 -0.01
N LEU A 21 -5.18 -8.19 -1.33
CA LEU A 21 -4.11 -8.14 -2.33
C LEU A 21 -3.30 -6.84 -2.24
N ALA A 22 -3.96 -5.70 -2.09
CA ALA A 22 -3.31 -4.39 -1.92
C ALA A 22 -2.47 -4.33 -0.64
N GLY A 23 -2.99 -4.82 0.49
CA GLY A 23 -2.24 -4.91 1.75
C GLY A 23 -1.03 -5.84 1.65
N GLY A 24 -1.18 -7.01 1.00
CA GLY A 24 -0.10 -7.97 0.77
C GLY A 24 1.00 -7.41 -0.14
N TYR A 25 0.62 -6.73 -1.22
CA TYR A 25 1.54 -6.08 -2.15
C TYR A 25 2.34 -4.95 -1.49
N ALA A 26 1.73 -4.19 -0.58
CA ALA A 26 2.45 -3.16 0.18
C ALA A 26 3.50 -3.77 1.14
N ARG A 27 3.24 -4.96 1.70
CA ARG A 27 4.17 -5.64 2.63
C ARG A 27 5.47 -6.06 1.96
N THR A 28 5.42 -6.50 0.70
CA THR A 28 6.62 -6.95 -0.05
C THR A 28 7.55 -5.79 -0.43
N ARG A 29 7.09 -4.54 -0.30
CA ARG A 29 7.84 -3.32 -0.63
C ARG A 29 8.33 -2.54 0.61
N ASN A 30 8.38 -3.20 1.78
CA ASN A 30 8.79 -2.59 3.06
C ASN A 30 7.96 -1.35 3.45
N ARG A 31 6.66 -1.34 3.09
CA ARG A 31 5.68 -0.29 3.43
C ARG A 31 4.64 -0.84 4.41
N SER A 32 3.95 0.05 5.12
CA SER A 32 2.93 -0.32 6.12
C SER A 32 1.70 -0.95 5.44
N ALA A 33 1.71 -2.29 5.37
CA ALA A 33 0.61 -3.10 4.83
C ALA A 33 -0.76 -2.74 5.44
N TRP A 34 -0.77 -2.38 6.73
CA TRP A 34 -1.99 -2.07 7.48
C TRP A 34 -2.67 -0.77 7.02
N TRP A 35 -1.89 0.26 6.71
CA TRP A 35 -2.42 1.54 6.20
C TRP A 35 -2.96 1.39 4.78
N TRP A 36 -2.29 0.61 3.92
CA TRP A 36 -2.72 0.37 2.55
C TRP A 36 -3.92 -0.57 2.43
N PHE A 37 -4.03 -1.54 3.32
CA PHE A 37 -5.23 -2.35 3.48
C PHE A 37 -6.44 -1.48 3.86
N LEU A 38 -6.31 -0.64 4.90
CA LEU A 38 -7.38 0.27 5.34
C LEU A 38 -7.77 1.26 4.24
N LEU A 39 -6.79 1.85 3.54
CA LEU A 39 -7.04 2.73 2.40
C LEU A 39 -7.86 2.02 1.32
N THR A 40 -7.55 0.78 0.97
CA THR A 40 -8.29 0.01 -0.06
C THR A 40 -9.67 -0.41 0.42
N LEU A 41 -9.81 -0.72 1.71
CA LEU A 41 -11.10 -1.06 2.30
C LEU A 41 -12.06 0.14 2.34
N PHE A 42 -11.56 1.33 2.66
CA PHE A 42 -12.38 2.54 2.83
C PHE A 42 -12.54 3.37 1.53
N LEU A 43 -11.48 3.49 0.74
CA LEU A 43 -11.46 4.28 -0.51
C LEU A 43 -11.77 3.42 -1.75
N GLY A 44 -11.79 2.10 -1.59
CA GLY A 44 -12.08 1.15 -2.66
C GLY A 44 -10.98 1.03 -3.71
N PRO A 45 -11.32 0.77 -4.98
CA PRO A 45 -10.35 0.53 -6.04
C PRO A 45 -9.43 1.73 -6.30
N ILE A 46 -9.84 2.95 -5.89
CA ILE A 46 -9.02 4.17 -6.01
C ILE A 46 -7.72 4.05 -5.20
N ALA A 47 -7.78 3.43 -4.02
CA ALA A 47 -6.58 3.20 -3.20
C ALA A 47 -5.65 2.14 -3.81
N ALA A 48 -6.18 1.12 -4.47
CA ALA A 48 -5.36 0.17 -5.23
C ALA A 48 -4.69 0.86 -6.43
N PHE A 49 -5.41 1.77 -7.10
CA PHE A 49 -4.85 2.58 -8.18
C PHE A 49 -3.70 3.45 -7.68
N LEU A 50 -3.92 4.18 -6.58
CA LEU A 50 -2.88 5.00 -5.93
C LEU A 50 -1.68 4.15 -5.50
N LEU A 51 -1.90 2.96 -4.95
CA LEU A 51 -0.84 2.02 -4.55
C LEU A 51 0.04 1.62 -5.74
N VAL A 52 -0.58 1.35 -6.89
CA VAL A 52 0.13 1.02 -8.13
C VAL A 52 0.87 2.24 -8.69
N THR A 53 0.28 3.43 -8.63
CA THR A 53 0.93 4.65 -9.15
C THR A 53 2.10 5.10 -8.28
N TRP A 54 2.06 4.81 -6.97
CA TRP A 54 3.01 5.39 -6.04
C TRP A 54 4.32 4.62 -6.07
N PRO A 55 5.44 5.24 -6.48
CA PRO A 55 6.73 4.57 -6.50
C PRO A 55 7.15 4.20 -5.07
N PRO A 56 7.93 3.11 -4.90
CA PRO A 56 8.52 2.75 -3.61
C PRO A 56 9.16 3.96 -2.95
N ARG A 57 8.98 4.11 -1.62
CA ARG A 57 9.86 5.05 -0.91
C ARG A 57 11.20 4.37 -0.94
N GLU A 58 12.15 4.96 -1.64
CA GLU A 58 13.54 4.69 -1.36
C GLU A 58 13.72 4.86 0.16
N PRO A 59 14.24 3.84 0.85
CA PRO A 59 14.70 4.03 2.21
C PRO A 59 15.59 5.26 2.18
N ALA A 60 15.31 6.23 3.05
CA ALA A 60 16.23 7.35 3.24
C ALA A 60 17.57 6.70 3.63
N MET A 61 18.45 6.54 2.65
CA MET A 61 19.82 6.14 2.88
C MET A 61 20.43 7.36 3.55
N THR A 62 20.22 7.47 4.86
CA THR A 62 21.06 8.29 5.70
C THR A 62 22.43 7.70 5.52
N ARG A 63 23.24 8.24 4.60
CA ARG A 63 24.64 7.88 4.42
C ARG A 63 25.35 8.29 5.71
N PRO A 64 25.66 7.37 6.63
CA PRO A 64 26.43 7.72 7.82
C PRO A 64 27.88 7.76 7.34
N GLY A 65 28.33 8.92 6.89
CA GLY A 65 29.69 9.05 6.35
C GLY A 65 29.97 10.25 5.45
N ALA A 66 29.02 11.17 5.25
CA ALA A 66 29.31 12.48 4.64
C ALA A 66 29.77 13.52 5.70
N GLY A 67 30.43 13.04 6.76
CA GLY A 67 30.95 13.87 7.83
C GLY A 67 32.34 13.39 8.21
N SER A 68 33.33 14.13 7.71
CA SER A 68 34.61 14.36 8.39
C SER A 68 35.66 13.24 8.35
N THR A 69 36.33 13.15 7.20
CA THR A 69 37.77 12.92 7.10
C THR A 69 38.61 14.06 7.73
N ALA A 70 38.20 14.66 8.87
CA ALA A 70 38.87 15.82 9.47
C ALA A 70 39.46 15.60 10.88
N ASP A 71 39.47 14.36 11.39
CA ASP A 71 40.07 14.03 12.69
C ASP A 71 41.51 13.48 12.53
N ALA A 72 42.28 14.06 11.61
CA ALA A 72 43.65 13.66 11.27
C ALA A 72 44.73 14.67 11.70
N ASP A 73 44.46 15.54 12.67
CA ASP A 73 45.43 16.46 13.29
C ASP A 73 45.64 16.15 14.78
#